data_AF-A0A4Q3MZS7-F1
#
_entry.id   AF-A0A4Q3MZS7-F1
#
_cell.length_a   1.000
_cell.length_b   1.000
_cell.length_c   1.000
_cell.angle_alpha   90.00
_cell.angle_beta   90.00
_cell.angle_gamma   90.00
#
_symmetry.space_group_name_H-M   'P 1'
#
loop_
_entity.id
_entity.type
_entity.pdbx_description
1 polymer ?
#
loop_
_entity_poly.entity_id
_entity_poly.type
_entity_poly.pdbx_seq_one_letter_code
_entity_poly.pdbx_strand_id
1 'polypeptide(L)'
;MTAHRFSVLRSSLIAGLALAAGVSAFAQAAGDNQCILAGRLGDAGWAPRLSGVQLLGADGRAITSADKQVLAGVKQVRLSAPALLSRCDGNGELALGPDAAGPKSAVPAIGAGVVAVEAVSFPRLRRGGELVELKLTVPAERVSLVTR
;
A
#
# COMPACT_ATOMS: atom_id res chain seq x y z
N MET A 1 73.46 -35.75 0.29
CA MET A 1 72.44 -36.83 0.28
C MET A 1 71.12 -36.17 0.66
N THR A 2 70.32 -35.67 -0.29
CA THR A 2 69.10 -36.30 -0.87
C THR A 2 68.08 -36.75 0.21
N ALA A 3 66.79 -36.39 0.21
CA ALA A 3 65.90 -36.01 -0.88
C ALA A 3 64.67 -35.18 -0.43
N HIS A 4 64.09 -34.49 -1.41
CA HIS A 4 62.81 -33.77 -1.41
C HIS A 4 61.58 -34.65 -1.08
N ARG A 5 60.53 -34.04 -0.54
CA ARG A 5 59.15 -34.31 -0.99
C ARG A 5 58.31 -33.04 -1.05
N PHE A 6 57.87 -32.75 -2.27
CA PHE A 6 56.74 -31.90 -2.63
C PHE A 6 55.45 -32.45 -2.01
N SER A 7 54.53 -31.58 -1.60
CA SER A 7 53.11 -31.88 -1.70
C SER A 7 52.40 -30.68 -2.30
N VAL A 8 51.68 -30.96 -3.37
CA VAL A 8 51.07 -30.04 -4.30
C VAL A 8 49.57 -30.33 -4.28
N LEU A 9 48.80 -29.26 -4.48
CA LEU A 9 47.45 -29.19 -5.06
C LEU A 9 46.22 -29.32 -4.15
N ARG A 10 45.24 -28.49 -4.58
CA ARG A 10 43.78 -28.68 -4.61
C ARG A 10 43.07 -28.38 -3.28
N SER A 11 42.05 -27.51 -3.20
CA SER A 11 41.04 -27.16 -4.21
C SER A 11 40.44 -25.79 -3.91
N SER A 12 40.43 -24.92 -4.92
CA SER A 12 39.52 -23.80 -5.02
C SER A 12 38.15 -24.33 -5.45
N LEU A 13 37.15 -24.19 -4.60
CA LEU A 13 35.70 -24.25 -4.84
C LEU A 13 35.12 -23.52 -3.61
N ILE A 14 34.19 -22.58 -3.70
CA ILE A 14 32.79 -22.87 -3.98
C ILE A 14 32.10 -21.59 -4.46
N ALA A 15 31.44 -21.74 -5.60
CA ALA A 15 30.17 -21.17 -6.03
C ALA A 15 29.87 -19.68 -5.77
N GLY A 16 29.76 -18.95 -6.88
CA GLY A 16 29.02 -17.71 -6.93
C GLY A 16 27.58 -17.88 -6.45
N LEU A 17 27.19 -17.07 -5.47
CA LEU A 17 25.79 -16.82 -5.18
C LEU A 17 25.24 -15.95 -6.31
N ALA A 18 24.50 -16.61 -7.20
CA ALA A 18 23.74 -15.96 -8.24
C ALA A 18 22.73 -14.97 -7.64
N LEU A 19 22.60 -13.83 -8.32
CA LEU A 19 21.61 -12.80 -8.08
C LEU A 19 20.20 -13.40 -8.05
N ALA A 20 19.56 -13.38 -6.88
CA ALA A 20 18.11 -13.49 -6.73
C ALA A 20 17.58 -12.23 -6.04
N ALA A 21 17.89 -11.06 -6.61
CA ALA A 21 17.25 -9.80 -6.22
C ALA A 21 16.25 -9.43 -7.32
N GLY A 22 15.02 -9.94 -7.24
CA GLY A 22 14.02 -9.62 -8.27
C GLY A 22 12.57 -10.01 -7.99
N VAL A 23 12.26 -10.70 -6.89
CA VAL A 23 10.91 -11.29 -6.69
C VAL A 23 10.46 -11.14 -5.23
N SER A 24 10.67 -9.99 -4.59
CA SER A 24 10.25 -9.79 -3.19
C SER A 24 9.43 -8.53 -2.90
N ALA A 25 9.28 -7.61 -3.86
CA ALA A 25 8.55 -6.36 -3.58
C ALA A 25 7.03 -6.53 -3.45
N PHE A 26 6.44 -7.57 -4.04
CA PHE A 26 4.99 -7.77 -4.09
C PHE A 26 4.45 -8.70 -3.00
N ALA A 27 5.27 -9.60 -2.44
CA ALA A 27 4.87 -10.36 -1.24
C ALA A 27 4.73 -9.43 -0.01
N GLN A 28 5.46 -8.31 0.02
CA GLN A 28 5.31 -7.27 1.05
C GLN A 28 4.08 -6.36 0.84
N ALA A 29 3.36 -6.50 -0.26
CA ALA A 29 2.07 -5.84 -0.47
C ALA A 29 0.89 -6.74 -0.01
N ALA A 30 1.14 -7.98 0.40
CA ALA A 30 0.19 -8.82 1.13
C ALA A 30 0.58 -8.80 2.62
N GLY A 31 0.48 -7.64 3.26
CA GLY A 31 0.81 -7.46 4.67
C GLY A 31 -0.08 -6.39 5.31
N ASP A 32 -0.11 -6.38 6.64
CA ASP A 32 -0.97 -5.65 7.59
C ASP A 32 -1.05 -4.11 7.45
N ASN A 33 -0.67 -3.56 6.29
CA ASN A 33 -0.59 -2.13 6.01
C ASN A 33 -1.13 -1.78 4.61
N GLN A 34 -2.31 -2.32 4.27
CA GLN A 34 -3.02 -2.01 3.02
C GLN A 34 -3.94 -0.81 3.19
N CYS A 35 -3.79 0.17 2.31
CA CYS A 35 -4.59 1.39 2.31
C CYS A 35 -5.24 1.68 0.96
N ILE A 36 -6.37 2.40 1.05
CA ILE A 36 -6.98 3.10 -0.09
C ILE A 36 -7.12 4.59 0.23
N LEU A 37 -7.22 5.40 -0.81
CA LEU A 37 -7.56 6.82 -0.68
C LEU A 37 -9.06 7.01 -0.87
N ALA A 38 -9.71 7.65 0.09
CA ALA A 38 -11.14 7.99 0.02
C ALA A 38 -11.40 9.38 -0.58
N GLY A 39 -10.37 10.23 -0.64
CA GLY A 39 -10.43 11.54 -1.27
C GLY A 39 -9.46 12.53 -0.64
N ARG A 40 -9.75 13.82 -0.82
CA ARG A 40 -8.91 14.93 -0.32
C ARG A 40 -9.69 15.87 0.58
N LEU A 41 -9.14 16.20 1.74
CA LEU A 41 -9.55 17.31 2.59
C LEU A 41 -8.77 18.57 2.22
N GLY A 42 -9.47 19.68 2.12
CA GLY A 42 -8.86 21.01 2.02
C GLY A 42 -9.78 22.06 2.64
N ASP A 43 -9.41 23.32 2.49
CA ASP A 43 -10.11 24.46 3.11
C ASP A 43 -11.56 24.60 2.62
N ALA A 44 -11.82 24.19 1.37
CA ALA A 44 -13.15 24.14 0.78
C ALA A 44 -13.97 22.89 1.21
N GLY A 45 -13.47 22.12 2.18
CA GLY A 45 -14.05 20.86 2.62
C GLY A 45 -13.48 19.65 1.86
N TRP A 46 -14.25 18.57 1.85
CA TRP A 46 -13.79 17.29 1.30
C TRP A 46 -14.06 17.20 -0.21
N ALA A 47 -13.05 17.52 -1.01
CA ALA A 47 -13.10 17.40 -2.47
C ALA A 47 -11.71 17.17 -3.12
N PRO A 48 -11.62 16.28 -4.14
CA PRO A 48 -12.67 15.36 -4.56
C PRO A 48 -12.85 14.21 -3.56
N ARG A 49 -14.08 13.67 -3.48
CA ARG A 49 -14.32 12.32 -2.93
C ARG A 49 -14.05 11.31 -4.03
N LEU A 50 -13.40 10.20 -3.71
CA LEU A 50 -13.19 9.16 -4.70
C LEU A 50 -14.54 8.54 -5.07
N SER A 51 -14.84 8.49 -6.37
CA SER A 51 -16.07 7.88 -6.87
C SER A 51 -16.15 6.42 -6.45
N GLY A 52 -17.31 6.00 -5.96
CA GLY A 52 -17.53 4.62 -5.54
C GLY A 52 -17.01 4.27 -4.14
N VAL A 53 -16.52 5.25 -3.38
CA VAL A 53 -16.16 5.10 -1.97
C VAL A 53 -17.22 5.76 -1.10
N GLN A 54 -17.85 4.98 -0.21
CA GLN A 54 -18.75 5.48 0.82
C GLN A 54 -18.24 5.08 2.21
N LEU A 55 -17.97 6.08 3.06
CA LEU A 55 -17.51 5.83 4.42
C LEU A 55 -18.69 5.54 5.33
N LEU A 56 -18.51 4.57 6.22
CA LEU A 56 -19.55 4.10 7.11
C LEU A 56 -19.05 4.07 8.56
N GLY A 57 -19.93 4.45 9.49
CA GLY A 57 -19.72 4.26 10.92
C GLY A 57 -19.87 2.80 11.35
N ALA A 58 -19.69 2.53 12.64
CA ALA A 58 -19.88 1.20 13.21
C ALA A 58 -21.32 0.66 13.04
N ASP A 59 -22.30 1.56 13.01
CA ASP A 59 -23.72 1.28 12.80
C ASP A 59 -24.10 1.08 11.32
N GLY A 60 -23.13 1.12 10.41
CA GLY A 60 -23.34 1.00 8.97
C GLY A 60 -23.94 2.24 8.31
N ARG A 61 -24.12 3.35 9.03
CA ARG A 61 -24.63 4.61 8.45
C ARG A 61 -23.52 5.37 7.73
N ALA A 62 -23.91 6.06 6.66
CA ALA A 62 -22.99 6.85 5.86
C ALA A 62 -22.45 8.06 6.63
N ILE A 63 -21.13 8.22 6.61
CA ILE A 63 -20.43 9.41 7.10
C ILE A 63 -20.07 10.28 5.91
N THR A 64 -20.60 11.51 5.88
CA THR A 64 -20.39 12.49 4.80
C THR A 64 -19.76 13.78 5.30
N SER A 65 -19.31 13.85 6.56
CA SER A 65 -18.65 15.02 7.12
C SER A 65 -17.21 15.18 6.61
N ALA A 66 -16.74 16.42 6.50
CA ALA A 66 -15.32 16.74 6.29
C ALA A 66 -14.55 16.94 7.62
N ASP A 67 -15.25 16.89 8.76
CA ASP A 67 -14.67 17.02 10.09
C ASP A 67 -13.84 15.77 10.46
N LYS A 68 -12.57 15.97 10.84
CA LYS A 68 -11.64 14.86 11.12
C LYS A 68 -12.05 14.03 12.34
N GLN A 69 -12.67 14.65 13.34
CA GLN A 69 -13.15 13.98 14.54
C GLN A 69 -14.31 13.06 14.18
N VAL A 70 -15.20 13.49 13.28
CA VAL A 70 -16.25 12.63 12.71
C VAL A 70 -15.64 11.51 11.87
N LEU A 71 -14.63 11.81 11.04
CA LEU A 71 -13.97 10.82 10.18
C LEU A 71 -13.19 9.75 10.99
N ALA A 72 -12.71 10.07 12.19
CA ALA A 72 -12.12 9.08 13.09
C ALA A 72 -13.11 7.98 13.53
N GLY A 73 -14.42 8.23 13.39
CA GLY A 73 -15.50 7.28 13.63
C GLY A 73 -15.77 6.28 12.49
N VAL A 74 -15.06 6.39 11.37
CA VAL A 74 -15.23 5.46 10.24
C VAL A 74 -14.71 4.08 10.62
N LYS A 75 -15.56 3.07 10.44
CA LYS A 75 -15.25 1.66 10.76
C LYS A 75 -15.44 0.73 9.58
N GLN A 76 -16.14 1.16 8.54
CA GLN A 76 -16.31 0.39 7.33
C GLN A 76 -16.26 1.31 6.12
N VAL A 77 -15.89 0.75 4.99
CA VAL A 77 -15.98 1.41 3.68
C VAL A 77 -16.75 0.52 2.73
N ARG A 78 -17.71 1.11 2.02
CA ARG A 78 -18.39 0.46 0.89
C ARG A 78 -17.74 0.91 -0.40
N LEU A 79 -17.31 -0.07 -1.19
CA LEU A 79 -16.72 0.08 -2.51
C LEU A 79 -17.73 -0.37 -3.57
N SER A 80 -18.07 0.48 -4.51
CA SER A 80 -18.95 0.10 -5.64
C SER A 80 -18.21 -0.51 -6.82
N ALA A 81 -16.88 -0.44 -6.81
CA ALA A 81 -15.97 -0.97 -7.83
C ALA A 81 -14.66 -1.42 -7.15
N PRO A 82 -13.81 -2.20 -7.85
CA PRO A 82 -12.49 -2.53 -7.32
C PRO A 82 -11.67 -1.29 -6.99
N ALA A 83 -10.97 -1.31 -5.86
CA ALA A 83 -10.08 -0.24 -5.42
C ALA A 83 -8.64 -0.72 -5.37
N LEU A 84 -7.71 0.07 -5.91
CA LEU A 84 -6.29 -0.22 -5.84
C LEU A 84 -5.80 -0.11 -4.40
N LEU A 85 -5.08 -1.13 -3.95
CA LEU A 85 -4.42 -1.14 -2.66
C LEU A 85 -3.02 -0.54 -2.79
N SER A 86 -2.63 0.17 -1.75
CA SER A 86 -1.33 0.81 -1.64
C SER A 86 -0.78 0.62 -0.23
N ARG A 87 0.50 0.95 -0.03
CA ARG A 87 1.05 1.08 1.31
C ARG A 87 0.45 2.33 1.96
N CYS A 88 0.13 2.24 3.26
CA CYS A 88 -0.31 3.41 4.02
C CYS A 88 0.84 4.41 4.24
N ASP A 89 0.58 5.69 3.98
CA ASP A 89 1.48 6.81 4.24
C ASP A 89 1.29 7.40 5.66
N GLY A 90 0.13 7.20 6.28
CA GLY A 90 -0.17 7.71 7.62
C GLY A 90 -0.32 9.23 7.66
N ASN A 91 -0.11 9.85 8.83
CA ASN A 91 -0.28 11.31 9.01
C ASN A 91 0.96 12.15 8.59
N GLY A 92 1.90 11.53 7.87
CA GLY A 92 3.13 12.18 7.39
C GLY A 92 2.89 13.10 6.20
N GLU A 93 3.91 13.86 5.80
CA GLU A 93 3.93 14.48 4.47
C GLU A 93 4.22 13.40 3.42
N LEU A 94 3.49 13.40 2.31
CA LEU A 94 3.71 12.46 1.21
C LEU A 94 5.09 12.66 0.57
N ALA A 95 5.78 11.54 0.36
CA ALA A 95 7.03 11.53 -0.39
C ALA A 95 6.80 11.99 -1.84
N LEU A 96 7.82 12.64 -2.42
CA LEU A 96 7.79 12.97 -3.84
C LEU A 96 7.90 11.66 -4.65
N GLY A 97 6.92 11.44 -5.53
CA GLY A 97 6.98 10.35 -6.51
C GLY A 97 8.07 10.60 -7.56
N PRO A 98 8.45 9.56 -8.33
CA PRO A 98 9.41 9.73 -9.42
C PRO A 98 8.88 10.70 -10.48
N ASP A 99 9.79 11.45 -11.12
CA ASP A 99 9.46 12.45 -12.15
C ASP A 99 8.87 11.83 -13.44
N ALA A 100 9.10 10.53 -13.65
CA ALA A 100 8.57 9.78 -14.79
C ALA A 100 7.63 8.66 -14.33
N ALA A 101 6.56 8.45 -15.09
CA ALA A 101 5.70 7.29 -14.92
C ALA A 101 6.50 6.00 -15.15
N GLY A 102 6.45 5.08 -14.18
CA GLY A 102 7.04 3.76 -14.31
C GLY A 102 6.31 2.88 -15.34
N PRO A 103 6.89 1.74 -15.71
CA PRO A 103 6.24 0.77 -16.58
C PRO A 103 4.92 0.28 -15.98
N LYS A 104 3.95 -0.05 -16.84
CA LYS A 104 2.69 -0.67 -16.42
C LYS A 104 2.99 -2.01 -15.75
N SER A 105 2.54 -2.17 -14.52
CA SER A 105 2.69 -3.39 -13.75
C SER A 105 1.38 -3.79 -13.12
N ALA A 106 1.29 -5.06 -12.74
CA ALA A 106 0.21 -5.57 -11.92
C ALA A 106 0.25 -4.91 -10.54
N VAL A 107 -0.88 -4.34 -10.12
CA VAL A 107 -1.05 -3.71 -8.81
C VAL A 107 -2.13 -4.43 -8.01
N PRO A 108 -1.97 -4.58 -6.69
CA PRO A 108 -2.99 -5.20 -5.86
C PRO A 108 -4.25 -4.35 -5.81
N ALA A 109 -5.39 -5.00 -5.82
CA ALA A 109 -6.70 -4.38 -5.72
C ALA A 109 -7.65 -5.26 -4.92
N ILE A 110 -8.56 -4.63 -4.19
CA ILE A 110 -9.67 -5.30 -3.52
C ILE A 110 -10.93 -5.10 -4.36
N GLY A 111 -11.74 -6.16 -4.50
CA GLY A 111 -13.02 -6.09 -5.20
C GLY A 111 -14.05 -5.19 -4.50
N ALA A 112 -15.18 -4.96 -5.19
CA ALA A 112 -16.32 -4.24 -4.62
C ALA A 112 -16.89 -4.92 -3.36
N GLY A 113 -17.67 -4.17 -2.59
CA GLY A 113 -18.33 -4.64 -1.37
C GLY A 113 -17.97 -3.80 -0.15
N VAL A 114 -18.34 -4.30 1.03
CA VAL A 114 -18.02 -3.66 2.31
C VAL A 114 -16.73 -4.25 2.88
N VAL A 115 -15.87 -3.39 3.41
CA VAL A 115 -14.56 -3.74 3.97
C VAL A 115 -14.39 -3.02 5.30
N ALA A 116 -13.84 -3.70 6.29
CA ALA A 116 -13.54 -3.10 7.58
C ALA A 116 -12.39 -2.10 7.47
N VAL A 117 -12.53 -0.97 8.17
CA VAL A 117 -11.51 0.07 8.30
C VAL A 117 -10.93 -0.03 9.69
N GLU A 118 -9.62 -0.28 9.75
CA GLU A 118 -8.86 -0.34 11.00
C GLU A 118 -8.56 1.07 11.52
N ALA A 119 -8.10 1.95 10.64
CA ALA A 119 -7.69 3.31 10.97
C ALA A 119 -7.95 4.29 9.83
N VAL A 120 -8.11 5.56 10.18
CA VAL A 120 -8.15 6.69 9.24
C VAL A 120 -6.94 7.58 9.50
N SER A 121 -6.25 7.93 8.42
CA SER A 121 -5.10 8.84 8.44
C SER A 121 -5.33 10.02 7.50
N PHE A 122 -4.58 11.08 7.74
CA PHE A 122 -4.62 12.32 6.97
C PHE A 122 -3.21 12.68 6.43
N PRO A 123 -2.71 11.96 5.41
CA PRO A 123 -1.43 12.30 4.80
C PRO A 123 -1.43 13.73 4.25
N ARG A 124 -0.41 14.51 4.60
CA ARG A 124 -0.29 15.90 4.15
C ARG A 124 0.25 15.97 2.73
N LEU A 125 -0.42 16.77 1.91
CA LEU A 125 0.05 17.11 0.58
C LEU A 125 1.09 18.22 0.67
N ARG A 126 2.18 18.10 -0.09
CA ARG A 126 3.27 19.10 -0.14
C ARG A 126 2.80 20.49 -0.59
N ARG A 127 1.70 20.57 -1.33
CA ARG A 127 1.09 21.82 -1.84
C ARG A 127 -0.17 22.22 -1.08
N GLY A 128 -0.36 21.70 0.13
CA GLY A 128 -1.47 22.05 1.01
C GLY A 128 -2.69 21.13 0.88
N GLY A 129 -3.43 21.03 1.98
CA GLY A 129 -4.49 20.04 2.19
C GLY A 129 -3.95 18.66 2.56
N GLU A 130 -4.88 17.74 2.77
CA GLU A 130 -4.60 16.39 3.25
C GLU A 130 -5.41 15.37 2.45
N LEU A 131 -4.95 14.14 2.40
CA LEU A 131 -5.74 13.02 1.91
C LEU A 131 -6.60 12.45 3.04
N VAL A 132 -7.62 11.68 2.68
CA VAL A 132 -8.30 10.77 3.60
C VAL A 132 -7.86 9.37 3.22
N GLU A 133 -6.96 8.80 4.00
CA GLU A 133 -6.43 7.47 3.80
C GLU A 133 -7.09 6.49 4.77
N LEU A 134 -7.53 5.34 4.25
CA LEU A 134 -8.17 4.29 5.05
C LEU A 134 -7.27 3.07 5.09
N LYS A 135 -6.82 2.70 6.29
CA LYS A 135 -6.19 1.39 6.54
C LYS A 135 -7.27 0.34 6.62
N LEU A 136 -7.18 -0.67 5.76
CA LEU A 136 -8.21 -1.69 5.60
C LEU A 136 -7.77 -3.01 6.23
N THR A 137 -8.71 -3.72 6.86
CA THR A 137 -8.54 -5.14 7.17
C THR A 137 -8.97 -5.95 5.95
N VAL A 138 -7.99 -6.36 5.14
CA VAL A 138 -8.22 -7.05 3.87
C VAL A 138 -7.85 -8.53 3.97
N PRO A 139 -8.82 -9.45 3.82
CA PRO A 139 -8.51 -10.86 3.66
C PRO A 139 -7.73 -11.11 2.36
N ALA A 140 -6.66 -11.89 2.43
CA ALA A 140 -5.75 -12.11 1.30
C ALA A 140 -6.47 -12.70 0.07
N GLU A 141 -7.48 -13.54 0.29
CA GLU A 141 -8.32 -14.16 -0.74
C GLU A 141 -9.20 -13.16 -1.50
N ARG A 142 -9.39 -11.94 -0.98
CA ARG A 142 -10.12 -10.85 -1.65
C ARG A 142 -9.21 -9.93 -2.46
N VAL A 143 -7.89 -10.15 -2.44
CA VAL A 143 -6.92 -9.36 -3.19
C VAL A 143 -6.67 -10.00 -4.55
N SER A 144 -6.77 -9.18 -5.59
CA SER A 144 -6.45 -9.55 -6.97
C SER A 144 -5.39 -8.61 -7.53
N LEU A 145 -4.58 -9.11 -8.46
CA LEU A 145 -3.66 -8.28 -9.23
C LEU A 145 -4.37 -7.76 -10.49
N VAL A 146 -4.38 -6.44 -10.68
CA VAL A 146 -4.94 -5.78 -11.86
C VAL A 146 -3.86 -5.03 -12.61
N THR A 147 -3.87 -5.11 -13.94
CA THR A 147 -2.93 -4.35 -14.78
C THR A 147 -3.45 -2.94 -15.00
N ARG A 148 -2.59 -1.94 -14.74
CA ARG A 148 -2.87 -0.51 -14.97
C ARG A 148 -2.66 -0.11 -16.44
#